data_AF-A0A7S2BMS6-F1
#
_entry.id   AF-A0A7S2BMS6-F1
#
_cell.length_a   1.000
_cell.length_b   1.000
_cell.length_c   1.000
_cell.angle_alpha   90.00
_cell.angle_beta   90.00
_cell.angle_gamma   90.00
#
_symmetry.space_group_name_H-M   'P 1'
#
loop_
_entity.id
_entity.type
_entity.pdbx_description
1 polymer ?
#
loop_
_entity_poly.entity_id
_entity_poly.type
_entity_poly.pdbx_seq_one_letter_code
_entity_poly.pdbx_strand_id
1 'polypeptide(L)'
;PSSSSRCFCCRAVAPLVLAAASTAHSRQHSCAIANEGLEIVFDCGGDLISSVEFASYGTPRGECNAMIGTGEWATVPACNAAGTVTAVEDQCLGHPTCMFTVTADLFGPLSSCASADSGKRWLSAQVKCGEDSTAAKAAPPPRRGMPLGWQLISLCLVLFSIYLTLGIAIKVHRLGAKGIEAIPHIEMWRDLPFLVRDGVIFSIDTIKSKGRPNYDAVL
;
A
#
# COMPACT_ATOMS: atom_id res chain seq x y z
N PRO A 1 -36.91 -19.53 -47.97
CA PRO A 1 -37.64 -18.70 -46.98
C PRO A 1 -36.77 -17.50 -46.54
N SER A 2 -36.76 -16.44 -47.37
CA SER A 2 -37.35 -15.11 -47.10
C SER A 2 -36.61 -14.33 -46.00
N SER A 3 -35.76 -13.36 -46.35
CA SER A 3 -36.10 -11.91 -46.49
C SER A 3 -36.25 -11.26 -45.11
N SER A 4 -35.51 -10.23 -44.70
CA SER A 4 -35.43 -8.86 -45.23
C SER A 4 -34.51 -8.09 -44.23
N SER A 5 -33.85 -6.95 -44.45
CA SER A 5 -33.88 -5.94 -45.49
C SER A 5 -32.60 -5.09 -45.35
N ARG A 6 -32.00 -4.70 -46.47
CA ARG A 6 -30.92 -3.70 -46.52
C ARG A 6 -31.56 -2.32 -46.53
N CYS A 7 -31.06 -1.38 -45.72
CA CYS A 7 -31.23 0.05 -45.98
C CYS A 7 -29.90 0.63 -46.51
N PHE A 8 -30.01 1.25 -47.68
CA PHE A 8 -28.94 1.89 -48.45
C PHE A 8 -28.62 3.29 -47.91
N CYS A 9 -27.35 3.67 -48.07
CA CYS A 9 -26.84 5.02 -48.32
C CYS A 9 -27.18 6.16 -47.36
N CYS A 10 -26.20 6.56 -46.54
CA CYS A 10 -25.74 7.94 -46.59
C CYS A 10 -24.23 8.03 -46.37
N ARG A 11 -23.58 8.69 -47.32
CA ARG A 11 -22.15 8.90 -47.45
C ARG A 11 -21.70 9.90 -46.38
N ALA A 12 -20.99 9.42 -45.36
CA ALA A 12 -20.16 10.28 -44.53
C ALA A 12 -18.71 9.85 -44.77
N VAL A 13 -17.97 10.68 -45.50
CA VAL A 13 -16.51 10.64 -45.49
C VAL A 13 -16.11 11.04 -44.08
N ALA A 14 -15.99 10.06 -43.20
CA ALA A 14 -15.41 10.29 -41.88
C ALA A 14 -13.95 10.68 -42.13
N PRO A 15 -13.46 11.78 -41.54
CA PRO A 15 -12.03 12.04 -41.56
C PRO A 15 -11.36 10.84 -40.92
N LEU A 16 -10.35 10.31 -41.60
CA LEU A 16 -9.41 9.35 -41.06
C LEU A 16 -8.67 10.06 -39.92
N VAL A 17 -9.34 10.23 -38.78
CA VAL A 17 -8.65 10.53 -37.52
C VAL A 17 -7.86 9.27 -37.27
N LEU A 18 -6.57 9.32 -37.61
CA LEU A 18 -5.58 8.46 -36.96
C LEU A 18 -5.74 8.73 -35.47
N ALA A 19 -6.61 7.96 -34.81
CA ALA A 19 -6.45 7.71 -33.41
C ALA A 19 -5.07 7.05 -33.34
N ALA A 20 -4.08 7.82 -32.88
CA ALA A 20 -2.87 7.23 -32.37
C ALA A 20 -3.34 6.20 -31.34
N ALA A 21 -3.31 4.92 -31.72
CA ALA A 21 -3.34 3.86 -30.75
C ALA A 21 -2.08 4.09 -29.92
N SER A 22 -2.25 4.84 -28.82
CA SER A 22 -1.29 4.86 -27.76
C SER A 22 -1.05 3.40 -27.44
N THR A 23 0.15 2.90 -27.71
CA THR A 23 0.63 1.64 -27.16
C THR A 23 0.83 1.84 -25.64
N ALA A 24 -0.24 2.20 -24.94
CA ALA A 24 -0.38 1.90 -23.54
C ALA A 24 -0.63 0.40 -23.51
N HIS A 25 0.32 -0.34 -22.94
CA HIS A 25 0.24 -1.77 -22.76
C HIS A 25 -0.75 -2.04 -21.61
N SER A 26 -2.03 -1.71 -21.85
CA SER A 26 -3.13 -1.99 -20.93
C SER A 26 -3.24 -3.50 -20.82
N ARG A 27 -2.99 -4.02 -19.61
CA ARG A 27 -3.11 -5.44 -19.31
C ARG A 27 -4.50 -5.67 -18.77
N GLN A 28 -5.23 -6.63 -19.31
CA GLN A 28 -6.58 -6.97 -18.82
C GLN A 28 -6.54 -7.71 -17.47
N HIS A 29 -5.41 -8.36 -17.16
CA HIS A 29 -5.17 -9.05 -15.90
C HIS A 29 -3.74 -8.75 -15.41
N SER A 30 -3.53 -8.79 -14.10
CA SER A 30 -2.21 -8.74 -13.48
C SER A 30 -2.13 -9.80 -12.40
N CYS A 31 -1.02 -10.52 -12.32
CA CYS A 31 -0.75 -11.48 -11.25
C CYS A 31 0.63 -11.27 -10.66
N ALA A 32 0.80 -11.67 -9.40
CA ALA A 32 2.07 -11.61 -8.72
C ALA A 32 2.15 -12.68 -7.62
N ILE A 33 3.38 -13.06 -7.30
CA ILE A 33 3.71 -13.98 -6.20
C ILE A 33 4.81 -13.32 -5.38
N ALA A 34 4.64 -13.26 -4.06
CA ALA A 34 5.63 -12.71 -3.15
C ALA A 34 5.65 -13.47 -1.82
N ASN A 35 6.85 -13.71 -1.30
CA ASN A 35 7.03 -14.34 0.01
C ASN A 35 6.62 -13.40 1.14
N GLU A 36 6.32 -13.96 2.32
CA GLU A 36 6.10 -13.18 3.53
C GLU A 36 7.30 -12.27 3.84
N GLY A 37 7.02 -11.02 4.19
CA GLY A 37 8.00 -9.98 4.43
C GLY A 37 8.54 -9.29 3.17
N LEU A 38 8.18 -9.77 1.97
CA LEU A 38 8.51 -9.12 0.70
C LEU A 38 7.36 -8.26 0.20
N GLU A 39 7.69 -7.33 -0.71
CA GLU A 39 6.72 -6.48 -1.37
C GLU A 39 6.13 -7.19 -2.60
N ILE A 40 4.81 -7.11 -2.74
CA ILE A 40 4.08 -7.55 -3.92
C ILE A 40 3.63 -6.33 -4.73
N VAL A 41 3.70 -6.42 -6.05
CA VAL A 41 3.32 -5.32 -6.96
C VAL A 41 2.34 -5.83 -8.00
N PHE A 42 1.23 -5.12 -8.15
CA PHE A 42 0.27 -5.27 -9.25
C PHE A 42 0.31 -4.01 -10.09
N ASP A 43 0.46 -4.18 -11.40
CA ASP A 43 0.51 -3.07 -12.35
C ASP A 43 -0.39 -3.37 -13.55
N CYS A 44 -1.42 -2.55 -13.72
CA CYS A 44 -2.38 -2.65 -14.82
C CYS A 44 -1.96 -1.78 -16.02
N GLY A 45 -0.82 -1.09 -15.98
CA GLY A 45 -0.30 -0.33 -17.12
C GLY A 45 -1.13 0.89 -17.51
N GLY A 46 -1.92 1.43 -16.56
CA GLY A 46 -2.76 2.61 -16.75
C GLY A 46 -4.24 2.40 -16.40
N ASP A 47 -4.73 1.17 -16.47
CA ASP A 47 -6.11 0.83 -16.06
C ASP A 47 -6.22 0.64 -14.55
N LEU A 48 -7.43 0.81 -14.01
CA LEU A 48 -7.69 0.58 -12.59
C LEU A 48 -7.88 -0.90 -12.31
N ILE A 49 -7.45 -1.35 -11.14
CA ILE A 49 -7.80 -2.68 -10.63
C ILE A 49 -9.28 -2.68 -10.26
N SER A 50 -10.06 -3.47 -10.99
CA SER A 50 -11.52 -3.52 -10.86
C SER A 50 -12.02 -4.66 -9.99
N SER A 51 -11.30 -5.78 -9.93
CA SER A 51 -11.69 -6.95 -9.13
C SER A 51 -10.48 -7.81 -8.79
N VAL A 52 -10.52 -8.52 -7.66
CA VAL A 52 -9.58 -9.59 -7.35
C VAL A 52 -10.19 -10.91 -7.83
N GLU A 53 -9.51 -11.62 -8.74
CA GLU A 53 -9.98 -12.90 -9.28
C GLU A 53 -9.51 -14.08 -8.42
N PHE A 54 -8.31 -13.94 -7.83
CA PHE A 54 -7.75 -14.93 -6.93
C PHE A 54 -6.83 -14.24 -5.92
N ALA A 55 -6.90 -14.64 -4.66
CA ALA A 55 -5.88 -14.29 -3.67
C ALA A 55 -5.83 -15.36 -2.58
N SER A 56 -4.63 -15.86 -2.29
CA SER A 56 -4.41 -16.83 -1.22
C SER A 56 -3.06 -16.60 -0.56
N TYR A 57 -3.06 -16.53 0.77
CA TYR A 57 -1.88 -16.34 1.59
C TYR A 57 -1.66 -17.57 2.48
N GLY A 58 -0.49 -18.20 2.32
CA GLY A 58 -0.15 -19.47 2.95
C GLY A 58 0.76 -20.29 2.04
N THR A 59 0.27 -21.42 1.54
CA THR A 59 1.00 -22.29 0.59
C THR A 59 0.19 -22.60 -0.69
N PRO A 60 -0.29 -21.56 -1.41
CA PRO A 60 -1.02 -21.77 -2.66
C PRO A 60 -0.13 -22.37 -3.74
N ARG A 61 -0.71 -23.22 -4.59
CA ARG A 61 -0.03 -23.82 -5.75
C ARG A 61 -0.38 -23.04 -7.01
N GLY A 62 0.58 -22.94 -7.92
CA GLY A 62 0.41 -22.26 -9.21
C GLY A 62 1.59 -21.36 -9.55
N GLU A 63 1.59 -20.87 -10.78
CA GLU A 63 2.57 -19.92 -11.28
C GLU A 63 1.87 -18.75 -11.96
N CYS A 64 2.43 -17.55 -11.81
CA CYS A 64 1.96 -16.37 -12.52
C CYS A 64 2.66 -16.29 -13.89
N ASN A 65 1.88 -16.28 -14.97
CA ASN A 65 2.41 -15.95 -16.28
C ASN A 65 2.49 -14.43 -16.42
N ALA A 66 3.69 -13.88 -16.17
CA ALA A 66 3.96 -12.45 -16.23
C ALA A 66 3.78 -11.81 -17.62
N MET A 67 3.55 -12.58 -18.70
CA MET A 67 3.22 -11.99 -20.01
C MET A 67 1.72 -11.73 -20.17
N ILE A 68 0.88 -12.64 -19.67
CA ILE A 68 -0.59 -12.55 -19.80
C ILE A 68 -1.22 -11.89 -18.57
N GLY A 69 -0.51 -11.91 -17.43
CA GLY A 69 -1.02 -11.44 -16.14
C GLY A 69 -2.04 -12.41 -15.52
N THR A 70 -2.13 -13.63 -16.06
CA THR A 70 -2.95 -14.71 -15.51
C THR A 70 -2.08 -15.88 -15.05
N GLY A 71 -2.65 -16.74 -14.22
CA GLY A 71 -2.00 -17.90 -13.64
C GLY A 71 -3.08 -18.91 -13.26
N GLU A 72 -2.70 -20.17 -13.21
CA GLU A 72 -3.58 -21.24 -12.77
C GLU A 72 -3.29 -21.53 -11.31
N TRP A 73 -4.29 -21.28 -10.46
CA TRP A 73 -4.10 -21.22 -9.02
C TRP A 73 -4.93 -22.29 -8.31
N ALA A 74 -4.34 -22.91 -7.29
CA ALA A 74 -5.04 -23.83 -6.40
C ALA A 74 -4.77 -23.45 -4.94
N THR A 75 -5.85 -23.20 -4.19
CA THR A 75 -5.77 -23.01 -2.75
C THR A 75 -5.55 -24.34 -2.03
N VAL A 76 -4.82 -24.29 -0.93
CA VAL A 76 -4.73 -25.42 0.00
C VAL A 76 -5.67 -25.11 1.17
N PRO A 77 -6.79 -25.85 1.35
CA PRO A 77 -7.80 -25.51 2.36
C PRO A 77 -7.25 -25.48 3.79
N ALA A 78 -6.21 -26.27 4.06
CA ALA A 78 -5.55 -26.35 5.37
C ALA A 78 -4.50 -25.24 5.62
N CYS A 79 -4.20 -24.38 4.62
CA CYS A 79 -3.19 -23.35 4.78
C CYS A 79 -3.51 -22.14 3.87
N ASN A 80 -4.62 -21.47 4.20
CA ASN A 80 -5.07 -20.24 3.56
C ASN A 80 -5.65 -19.30 4.62
N ALA A 81 -5.27 -18.01 4.58
CA ALA A 81 -5.92 -16.99 5.38
C ALA A 81 -7.28 -16.59 4.77
N ALA A 82 -8.36 -16.68 5.55
CA ALA A 82 -9.70 -16.36 5.07
C ALA A 82 -9.87 -14.90 4.65
N GLY A 83 -9.11 -13.98 5.25
CA GLY A 83 -9.13 -12.54 4.94
C GLY A 83 -8.29 -12.14 3.73
N THR A 84 -7.68 -13.09 2.99
CA THR A 84 -6.73 -12.73 1.93
C THR A 84 -7.37 -11.92 0.81
N VAL A 85 -8.52 -12.36 0.30
CA VAL A 85 -9.19 -11.70 -0.83
C VAL A 85 -9.62 -10.28 -0.44
N THR A 86 -10.28 -10.14 0.71
CA THR A 86 -10.75 -8.83 1.21
C THR A 86 -9.60 -7.87 1.47
N ALA A 87 -8.48 -8.35 1.99
CA ALA A 87 -7.30 -7.52 2.23
C ALA A 87 -6.67 -7.00 0.92
N VAL A 88 -6.60 -7.84 -0.12
CA VAL A 88 -6.10 -7.43 -1.44
C VAL A 88 -7.09 -6.47 -2.11
N GLU A 89 -8.39 -6.70 -1.97
CA GLU A 89 -9.43 -5.79 -2.47
C GLU A 89 -9.32 -4.40 -1.83
N ASP A 90 -9.26 -4.34 -0.50
CA ASP A 90 -9.15 -3.09 0.25
C ASP A 90 -7.88 -2.29 -0.10
N GLN A 91 -6.78 -2.99 -0.42
CA GLN A 91 -5.51 -2.35 -0.71
C GLN A 91 -5.37 -1.92 -2.18
N CYS A 92 -5.98 -2.65 -3.12
CA CYS A 92 -5.68 -2.51 -4.54
C CYS A 92 -6.82 -1.98 -5.41
N LEU A 93 -8.09 -2.11 -4.99
CA LEU A 93 -9.21 -1.65 -5.82
C LEU A 93 -9.15 -0.14 -6.09
N GLY A 94 -9.43 0.25 -7.33
CA GLY A 94 -9.48 1.66 -7.73
C GLY A 94 -8.11 2.34 -7.84
N HIS A 95 -7.02 1.57 -7.83
CA HIS A 95 -5.67 2.06 -8.11
C HIS A 95 -5.12 1.39 -9.38
N PRO A 96 -4.34 2.12 -10.21
CA PRO A 96 -3.75 1.54 -11.42
C PRO A 96 -2.49 0.70 -11.15
N THR A 97 -1.84 0.99 -10.02
CA THR A 97 -0.70 0.24 -9.50
C THR A 97 -0.88 0.10 -7.99
N CYS A 98 -0.74 -1.12 -7.48
CA CYS A 98 -0.87 -1.44 -6.07
C CYS A 98 0.39 -2.12 -5.58
N MET A 99 0.96 -1.63 -4.47
CA MET A 99 2.12 -2.23 -3.82
C MET A 99 1.94 -2.25 -2.31
N PHE A 100 2.29 -3.37 -1.69
CA PHE A 100 2.26 -3.54 -0.24
C PHE A 100 3.15 -4.70 0.19
N THR A 101 3.56 -4.68 1.46
CA THR A 101 4.34 -5.75 2.06
C THR A 101 3.43 -6.90 2.48
N VAL A 102 3.77 -8.13 2.08
CA VAL A 102 3.02 -9.34 2.44
C VAL A 102 3.28 -9.68 3.91
N THR A 103 2.34 -9.37 4.80
CA THR A 103 2.46 -9.66 6.24
C THR A 103 1.24 -10.43 6.75
N ALA A 104 1.44 -11.34 7.71
CA ALA A 104 0.35 -12.10 8.32
C ALA A 104 -0.72 -11.21 8.97
N ASP A 105 -0.31 -10.04 9.48
CA ASP A 105 -1.21 -9.06 10.10
C ASP A 105 -2.26 -8.49 9.12
N LEU A 106 -1.94 -8.43 7.83
CA LEU A 106 -2.85 -7.91 6.80
C LEU A 106 -3.99 -8.89 6.51
N PHE A 107 -3.72 -10.20 6.56
CA PHE A 107 -4.64 -11.24 6.10
C PHE A 107 -5.41 -11.93 7.24
N GLY A 108 -4.98 -11.73 8.49
CA GLY A 108 -5.59 -12.30 9.69
C GLY A 108 -5.07 -13.70 10.04
N PRO A 109 -5.67 -14.35 11.06
CA PRO A 109 -5.18 -15.63 11.56
C PRO A 109 -5.34 -16.75 10.52
N LEU A 110 -4.25 -17.46 10.24
CA LEU A 110 -4.32 -18.69 9.44
C LEU A 110 -4.92 -19.82 10.27
N SER A 111 -5.90 -20.52 9.70
CA SER A 111 -6.40 -21.78 10.26
C SER A 111 -5.35 -22.87 10.10
N SER A 112 -4.46 -22.99 11.07
CA SER A 112 -3.52 -24.11 11.29
C SER A 112 -2.87 -24.73 10.03
N CYS A 113 -1.75 -24.15 9.58
CA CYS A 113 -0.84 -24.86 8.67
C CYS A 113 -0.05 -25.92 9.46
N ALA A 114 -0.59 -27.14 9.58
CA ALA A 114 0.03 -28.23 10.35
C ALA A 114 1.24 -28.91 9.65
N SER A 115 1.74 -28.33 8.56
CA SER A 115 2.95 -28.80 7.88
C SER A 115 4.15 -28.00 8.37
N ALA A 116 5.28 -28.67 8.61
CA ALA A 116 6.52 -28.18 9.24
C ALA A 116 7.26 -27.01 8.53
N ASP A 117 6.58 -26.27 7.65
CA ASP A 117 7.09 -25.16 6.82
C ASP A 117 6.45 -23.81 7.18
N SER A 118 6.16 -23.57 8.46
CA SER A 118 5.66 -22.27 8.95
C SER A 118 6.64 -21.10 8.73
N GLY A 119 7.83 -21.34 8.16
CA GLY A 119 8.81 -20.31 7.80
C GLY A 119 8.81 -19.88 6.32
N LYS A 120 8.02 -20.52 5.45
CA LYS A 120 7.94 -20.15 4.02
C LYS A 120 6.48 -20.00 3.59
N ARG A 121 5.86 -18.89 3.99
CA ARG A 121 4.53 -18.50 3.48
C ARG A 121 4.71 -17.50 2.35
N TRP A 122 3.78 -17.50 1.41
CA TRP A 122 3.73 -16.51 0.34
C TRP A 122 2.29 -16.16 0.00
N LEU A 123 2.13 -14.98 -0.58
CA LEU A 123 0.90 -14.54 -1.21
C LEU A 123 1.01 -14.80 -2.71
N SER A 124 -0.01 -15.42 -3.27
CA SER A 124 -0.25 -15.41 -4.72
C SER A 124 -1.61 -14.80 -4.98
N ALA A 125 -1.65 -13.81 -5.86
CA ALA A 125 -2.89 -13.14 -6.22
C ALA A 125 -2.92 -12.75 -7.70
N GLN A 126 -4.14 -12.63 -8.21
CA GLN A 126 -4.49 -12.26 -9.57
C GLN A 126 -5.65 -11.27 -9.51
N VAL A 127 -5.49 -10.18 -10.24
CA VAL A 127 -6.44 -9.08 -10.30
C VAL A 127 -6.86 -8.83 -11.75
N LYS A 128 -8.09 -8.39 -11.92
CA LYS A 128 -8.62 -7.86 -13.18
C LYS A 128 -8.38 -6.37 -13.24
N CYS A 129 -7.95 -5.93 -14.41
CA CYS A 129 -7.68 -4.55 -14.73
C CYS A 129 -8.74 -4.09 -15.74
N GLY A 130 -9.30 -2.91 -15.52
CA GLY A 130 -10.24 -2.31 -16.46
C GLY A 130 -10.98 -1.12 -15.89
N GLU A 131 -11.66 -0.39 -16.77
CA GLU A 131 -12.42 0.83 -16.47
C GLU A 131 -13.83 0.55 -15.91
N ASP A 132 -14.11 -0.67 -15.45
CA ASP A 132 -15.43 -1.06 -14.95
C ASP A 132 -15.74 -0.38 -13.61
N SER A 133 -16.29 0.84 -13.78
CA SER A 133 -16.81 1.76 -12.78
C SER A 133 -18.02 1.20 -11.99
N THR A 134 -18.33 -0.08 -12.15
CA THR A 134 -19.35 -0.81 -11.39
C THR A 134 -18.78 -1.42 -10.11
N ALA A 135 -17.47 -1.71 -10.05
CA ALA A 135 -16.80 -2.16 -8.82
C ALA A 135 -16.70 -1.05 -7.75
N ALA A 136 -16.55 0.21 -8.19
CA ALA A 136 -16.47 1.38 -7.31
C ALA A 136 -17.79 1.72 -6.58
N LYS A 137 -18.92 1.12 -6.97
CA LYS A 137 -20.25 1.43 -6.40
C LYS A 137 -20.74 0.42 -5.37
N ALA A 138 -20.10 -0.73 -5.24
CA ALA A 138 -20.47 -1.78 -4.28
C ALA A 138 -19.43 -1.98 -3.15
N ALA A 139 -18.20 -1.49 -3.33
CA ALA A 139 -17.18 -1.57 -2.29
C ALA A 139 -17.44 -0.49 -1.22
N PRO A 140 -17.56 -0.85 0.07
CA PRO A 140 -17.38 0.14 1.13
C PRO A 140 -16.00 0.79 0.94
N PRO A 141 -15.85 2.10 1.23
CA PRO A 141 -14.57 2.78 1.03
C PRO A 141 -13.47 1.99 1.74
N PRO A 142 -12.33 1.71 1.07
CA PRO A 142 -11.26 0.93 1.65
C PRO A 142 -10.93 1.54 3.00
N ARG A 143 -11.06 0.74 4.07
CA ARG A 143 -10.71 1.20 5.40
C ARG A 143 -9.20 1.28 5.43
N ARG A 144 -8.68 2.42 4.97
CA ARG A 144 -7.28 2.80 5.14
C ARG A 144 -7.00 2.77 6.64
N GLY A 145 -6.45 1.65 7.09
CA GLY A 145 -5.81 1.55 8.38
C GLY A 145 -4.76 2.63 8.38
N MET A 146 -5.06 3.71 9.10
CA MET A 146 -4.15 4.81 9.28
C MET A 146 -2.80 4.21 9.71
N PRO A 147 -1.69 4.50 9.02
CA PRO A 147 -0.41 3.89 9.31
C PRO A 147 -0.16 4.01 10.81
N LEU A 148 0.29 2.93 11.46
CA LEU A 148 0.49 2.88 12.91
C LEU A 148 1.30 4.09 13.42
N GLY A 149 2.22 4.58 12.58
CA GLY A 149 2.96 5.82 12.80
C GLY A 149 2.07 7.06 13.00
N TRP A 150 1.07 7.29 12.15
CA TRP A 150 0.17 8.44 12.32
C TRP A 150 -0.76 8.28 13.54
N GLN A 151 -1.18 7.06 13.86
CA GLN A 151 -1.95 6.81 15.09
C GLN A 151 -1.12 7.14 16.34
N LEU A 152 0.15 6.74 16.38
CA LEU A 152 1.09 7.10 17.45
C LEU A 152 1.38 8.61 17.47
N ILE A 153 1.59 9.24 16.31
CA ILE A 153 1.79 10.69 16.20
C ILE A 153 0.57 11.43 16.74
N SER A 154 -0.64 11.02 16.34
CA SER A 154 -1.89 11.63 16.81
C SER A 154 -2.05 11.49 18.33
N LEU A 155 -1.74 10.32 18.88
CA LEU A 155 -1.77 10.07 20.33
C LEU A 155 -0.75 10.96 21.07
N CYS A 156 0.48 11.04 20.60
CA CYS A 156 1.52 11.88 21.17
C CYS A 156 1.14 13.37 21.12
N LEU A 157 0.56 13.84 20.02
CA LEU A 157 0.10 15.23 19.88
C LEU A 157 -1.04 15.56 20.83
N VAL A 158 -1.99 14.65 21.03
CA VAL A 158 -3.08 14.83 22.00
C VAL A 158 -2.53 14.89 23.42
N LEU A 159 -1.66 13.96 23.82
CA LEU A 159 -1.03 13.98 25.15
C LEU A 159 -0.18 15.23 25.37
N PHE A 160 0.56 15.67 24.34
CA PHE A 160 1.34 16.90 24.38
C PHE A 160 0.47 18.16 24.54
N SER A 161 -0.66 18.22 23.82
CA SER A 161 -1.62 19.34 23.95
C SER A 161 -2.25 19.41 25.35
N ILE A 162 -2.57 18.25 25.95
CA ILE A 162 -3.09 18.16 27.32
C ILE A 162 -2.02 18.64 28.30
N TYR A 163 -0.77 18.20 28.14
CA TYR A 163 0.35 18.62 28.98
C TYR A 163 0.56 20.15 28.95
N LEU A 164 0.56 20.75 27.75
CA LEU A 164 0.71 22.19 27.59
C LEU A 164 -0.46 22.96 28.22
N THR A 165 -1.70 22.58 27.92
CA THR A 165 -2.89 23.29 28.40
C THR A 165 -3.04 23.18 29.91
N LEU A 166 -2.88 21.99 30.48
CA LEU A 166 -2.99 21.77 31.91
C LEU A 166 -1.84 22.45 32.66
N GLY A 167 -0.62 22.36 32.12
CA GLY A 167 0.55 23.00 32.69
C GLY A 167 0.45 24.53 32.69
N ILE A 168 0.02 25.14 31.58
CA ILE A 168 -0.22 26.59 31.49
C ILE A 168 -1.35 27.00 32.44
N ALA A 169 -2.46 26.27 32.48
CA ALA A 169 -3.60 26.58 33.35
C ALA A 169 -3.19 26.56 34.84
N ILE A 170 -2.43 25.56 35.28
CA ILE A 170 -1.93 25.48 36.66
C ILE A 170 -0.96 26.63 36.94
N LYS A 171 0.01 26.91 36.05
CA LYS A 171 1.01 27.98 36.27
C LYS A 171 0.38 29.38 36.28
N VAL A 172 -0.58 29.63 35.40
CA VAL A 172 -1.28 30.92 35.34
C VAL A 172 -2.22 31.08 36.54
N HIS A 173 -2.97 30.04 36.90
CA HIS A 173 -3.98 30.13 37.96
C HIS A 173 -3.41 30.02 39.38
N ARG A 174 -2.30 29.31 39.57
CA ARG A 174 -1.67 29.14 40.90
C ARG A 174 -0.49 30.07 41.13
N LEU A 175 0.29 30.37 40.09
CA LEU A 175 1.57 31.09 40.22
C LEU A 175 1.54 32.49 39.59
N GLY A 176 0.43 32.90 38.97
CA GLY A 176 0.28 34.22 38.37
C GLY A 176 1.28 34.50 37.24
N ALA A 177 1.93 33.47 36.71
CA ALA A 177 2.95 33.59 35.66
C ALA A 177 2.33 34.17 34.39
N LYS A 178 2.98 35.18 33.80
CA LYS A 178 2.54 35.84 32.57
C LYS A 178 3.63 35.76 31.52
N GLY A 179 3.23 35.51 30.27
CA GLY A 179 4.15 35.43 29.13
C GLY A 179 4.71 34.03 28.88
N ILE A 180 5.84 33.98 28.17
CA ILE A 180 6.48 32.73 27.68
C ILE A 180 6.92 31.78 28.81
N GLU A 181 7.07 32.32 30.03
CA GLU A 181 7.38 31.58 31.25
C GLU A 181 6.24 30.70 31.77
N ALA A 182 5.02 30.85 31.22
CA ALA A 182 3.88 30.01 31.56
C ALA A 182 4.04 28.56 31.05
N ILE A 183 4.95 28.32 30.09
CA ILE A 183 5.19 27.02 29.51
C ILE A 183 5.96 26.12 30.50
N PRO A 184 5.47 24.91 30.82
CA PRO A 184 6.22 23.94 31.61
C PRO A 184 7.49 23.48 30.89
N HIS A 185 8.63 23.46 31.59
CA HIS A 185 9.92 22.94 31.09
C HIS A 185 10.42 23.57 29.78
N ILE A 186 10.28 24.90 29.62
CA ILE A 186 10.67 25.64 28.41
C ILE A 186 12.14 25.44 27.98
N GLU A 187 13.06 25.25 28.93
CA GLU A 187 14.48 25.03 28.63
C GLU A 187 14.71 23.78 27.76
N MET A 188 14.03 22.69 28.09
CA MET A 188 14.06 21.46 27.28
C MET A 188 13.52 21.69 25.86
N TRP A 189 12.45 22.47 25.71
CA TRP A 189 11.84 22.75 24.40
C TRP A 189 12.72 23.64 23.53
N ARG A 190 13.55 24.49 24.13
CA ARG A 190 14.53 25.33 23.42
C ARG A 190 15.73 24.54 22.93
N ASP A 191 16.10 23.46 23.63
CA ASP A 191 17.24 22.61 23.28
C ASP A 191 16.87 21.50 22.28
N LEU A 192 15.57 21.18 22.17
CA LEU A 192 15.01 20.17 21.25
C LEU A 192 15.41 20.34 19.76
N PRO A 193 15.37 21.53 19.12
CA PRO A 193 15.80 21.70 17.73
C PRO A 193 17.29 21.42 17.53
N PHE A 194 18.13 21.70 18.53
CA PHE A 194 19.55 21.36 18.48
C PHE A 194 19.74 19.85 18.60
N LEU A 195 19.00 19.20 19.50
CA LEU A 195 19.08 17.75 19.70
C LEU A 195 18.61 16.95 18.48
N VAL A 196 17.55 17.40 17.79
CA VAL A 196 17.09 16.79 16.53
C VAL A 196 18.13 16.98 15.44
N ARG A 197 18.71 18.18 15.33
CA ARG A 197 19.77 18.46 14.35
C ARG A 197 20.98 17.55 14.55
N ASP A 198 21.43 17.39 15.79
CA ASP A 198 22.55 16.51 16.12
C ASP A 198 22.23 15.03 15.84
N GLY A 199 21.00 14.59 16.15
CA GLY A 199 20.52 13.24 15.83
C GLY A 199 20.43 12.96 14.32
N VAL A 200 20.00 13.94 13.51
CA VAL A 200 19.93 13.82 12.05
C VAL A 200 21.33 13.79 11.44
N ILE A 201 22.24 14.66 11.89
CA ILE A 201 23.64 14.66 11.42
C ILE A 201 24.31 13.32 11.73
N PHE A 202 24.15 12.80 12.95
CA PHE A 202 24.68 11.48 13.33
C PHE A 202 24.11 10.35 12.48
N SER A 203 22.81 10.41 12.15
CA SER A 203 22.17 9.41 11.29
C SER A 203 22.72 9.46 9.86
N ILE A 204 22.90 10.67 9.31
CA ILE A 204 23.47 10.89 7.98
C ILE A 204 24.93 10.42 7.94
N ASP A 205 25.74 10.74 8.95
CA ASP A 205 27.14 10.33 9.04
C ASP A 205 27.30 8.82 9.24
N THR A 206 26.38 8.19 9.98
CA THR A 206 26.35 6.73 10.15
C THR A 206 26.02 6.02 8.84
N ILE A 207 25.08 6.55 8.04
CA ILE A 207 24.73 5.98 6.73
C ILE A 207 25.87 6.22 5.73
N LYS A 208 26.47 7.41 5.73
CA LYS A 208 27.56 7.77 4.81
C LYS A 208 28.87 7.04 5.13
N SER A 209 29.15 6.72 6.39
CA SER A 209 30.32 5.93 6.80
C SER A 209 30.23 4.46 6.41
N LYS A 210 29.04 3.85 6.45
CA LYS A 210 28.81 2.48 5.92
C LYS A 210 28.89 2.40 4.39
N GLY A 211 28.72 3.53 3.70
CA GLY A 211 28.77 3.63 2.24
C GLY A 211 30.17 3.88 1.64
N ARG A 212 31.25 3.95 2.44
CA ARG A 212 32.62 4.03 1.91
C ARG A 212 33.17 2.62 1.67
N PRO A 213 33.24 2.13 0.42
CA PRO A 213 34.02 0.92 0.13
C PRO A 213 35.47 1.16 0.54
N ASN A 214 36.03 0.20 1.27
CA ASN A 214 37.41 0.20 1.72
C ASN A 214 38.32 -0.04 0.51
N TYR A 215 38.89 1.04 -0.02
CA TYR A 215 40.12 1.08 -0.81
C TYR A 215 40.95 2.19 -0.14
N ASP A 216 42.15 2.00 0.38
CA ASP A 216 43.26 1.18 -0.08
C ASP A 216 44.08 0.65 1.11
N ALA A 217 44.37 -0.65 1.11
CA ALA A 217 45.65 -1.15 1.63
C ALA A 217 46.57 -1.32 0.42
N VAL A 218 47.20 -0.23 -0.01
CA VAL A 218 48.34 -0.30 -0.93
C VAL A 218 49.59 0.01 -0.11
N LEU A 219 50.35 -1.08 0.11
CA LEU A 219 51.79 -1.20 0.37
C LEU A 219 52.55 0.07 0.78
#